data_AF-G9NA33-F1
#
_entry.id   AF-G9NA33-F1
#
_cell.length_a   1.000
_cell.length_b   1.000
_cell.length_c   1.000
_cell.angle_alpha   90.00
_cell.angle_beta   90.00
_cell.angle_gamma   90.00
#
_symmetry.space_group_name_H-M   'P 1'
#
loop_
_entity.id
_entity.type
_entity.pdbx_description
1 polymer ?
#
loop_
_entity_poly.entity_id
_entity_poly.type
_entity_poly.pdbx_seq_one_letter_code
_entity_poly.pdbx_strand_id
1 'polypeptide(L)'
;MIFIITILLLAGDFYYLKNIAGRRLVGLRWWNEVDPSTGESQWVFESLEPGTRQINATDSRFFWLALYIQPVWWILMAILAIIRLQFLWLPLVAIALALTIINTLAFSRCDKFSQASNFAGGAFGSTNLATSIASNFVSRMFRS
;
A
#
# COMPACT_ATOMS: atom_id res chain seq x y z
N MET A 1 -1.94 28.02 -19.24
CA MET A 1 -0.67 27.25 -19.18
C MET A 1 -0.40 26.67 -17.81
N ILE A 2 -0.56 27.42 -16.71
CA ILE A 2 -0.39 26.93 -15.33
C ILE A 2 -1.14 25.60 -15.08
N PHE A 3 -2.41 25.49 -15.50
CA PHE A 3 -3.25 24.30 -15.30
C PHE A 3 -2.65 23.00 -15.88
N ILE A 4 -2.10 23.06 -17.09
CA ILE A 4 -1.51 21.90 -17.76
C ILE A 4 -0.22 21.49 -17.04
N ILE A 5 0.61 22.48 -16.68
CA ILE A 5 1.86 22.24 -15.95
C ILE A 5 1.56 21.60 -14.58
N THR A 6 0.54 22.08 -13.87
CA THR A 6 0.13 21.50 -12.57
C THR A 6 -0.36 20.05 -12.70
N ILE A 7 -1.10 19.71 -13.77
CA ILE A 7 -1.54 18.33 -14.00
C ILE A 7 -0.35 17.42 -14.32
N LEU A 8 0.59 17.88 -15.16
CA LEU A 8 1.78 17.10 -15.51
C LEU A 8 2.66 16.86 -14.27
N LEU A 9 2.86 17.87 -13.42
CA LEU A 9 3.58 17.73 -12.16
C LEU A 9 2.88 16.76 -11.21
N LEU A 10 1.55 16.84 -11.09
CA LEU A 10 0.75 15.93 -10.27
C LEU A 10 0.84 14.48 -10.78
N ALA A 11 0.79 14.27 -12.09
CA ALA A 11 0.95 12.94 -12.69
C ALA A 11 2.37 12.38 -12.45
N GLY A 12 3.39 13.22 -12.56
CA GLY A 12 4.78 12.86 -12.24
C GLY A 12 4.97 12.50 -10.76
N ASP A 13 4.41 13.30 -9.85
CA ASP A 13 4.41 13.04 -8.40
C ASP A 13 3.70 11.72 -8.07
N PHE A 14 2.51 11.51 -8.65
CA PHE A 14 1.78 10.25 -8.53
C PHE A 14 2.60 9.05 -9.03
N TYR A 15 3.24 9.18 -10.20
CA TYR A 15 4.08 8.11 -10.75
C TYR A 15 5.28 7.82 -9.86
N TYR A 16 5.92 8.85 -9.31
CA TYR A 16 7.06 8.71 -8.41
C TYR A 16 6.68 7.97 -7.13
N LEU A 17 5.59 8.40 -6.47
CA LEU A 17 5.11 7.74 -5.26
C LEU A 17 4.72 6.28 -5.52
N LYS A 18 3.97 6.02 -6.61
CA LYS A 18 3.50 4.68 -6.95
C LYS A 18 4.65 3.73 -7.30
N ASN A 19 5.61 4.14 -8.13
CA ASN A 19 6.58 3.21 -8.74
C ASN A 19 7.96 3.23 -8.08
N ILE A 20 8.39 4.39 -7.57
CA ILE A 20 9.74 4.56 -7.00
C ILE A 20 9.66 4.46 -5.49
N ALA A 21 8.84 5.30 -4.84
CA ALA A 21 8.72 5.31 -3.39
C ALA A 21 8.15 3.98 -2.86
N GLY A 22 7.09 3.46 -3.49
CA GLY A 22 6.50 2.16 -3.12
C GLY A 22 7.50 1.00 -3.17
N ARG A 23 8.33 0.92 -4.22
CA ARG A 23 9.35 -0.13 -4.37
C ARG A 23 10.56 0.04 -3.46
N ARG A 24 11.01 1.28 -3.22
CA ARG A 24 12.25 1.54 -2.45
C ARG A 24 12.03 1.59 -0.94
N LEU A 25 10.92 2.17 -0.48
CA LEU A 25 10.69 2.45 0.94
C LEU A 25 9.89 1.34 1.64
N VAL A 26 8.95 0.71 0.94
CA VAL A 26 8.08 -0.33 1.54
C VAL A 26 8.18 -1.66 0.79
N GLY A 27 8.75 -1.69 -0.41
CA GLY A 27 8.82 -2.92 -1.20
C GLY A 27 7.46 -3.44 -1.64
N LEU A 28 6.44 -2.57 -1.69
CA LEU A 28 5.09 -2.91 -2.09
C LEU A 28 4.86 -2.48 -3.54
N ARG A 29 4.21 -3.33 -4.31
CA ARG A 29 3.80 -3.05 -5.69
C ARG A 29 2.34 -3.44 -5.88
N TRP A 30 1.59 -2.59 -6.57
CA TRP A 30 0.19 -2.85 -6.91
C TRP A 30 -0.09 -2.57 -8.38
N TRP A 31 -0.83 -3.45 -9.03
CA TRP A 31 -1.38 -3.27 -10.37
C TRP A 31 -2.78 -3.86 -10.45
N ASN A 32 -3.56 -3.38 -11.43
CA ASN A 32 -4.85 -3.97 -11.75
C ASN A 32 -4.64 -4.89 -12.95
N GLU A 33 -4.98 -6.16 -12.80
CA GLU A 33 -4.95 -7.16 -13.85
C GLU A 33 -6.40 -7.47 -14.23
N VAL A 34 -6.72 -7.34 -15.51
CA VAL A 34 -8.03 -7.66 -16.04
C VAL A 34 -7.92 -9.02 -16.68
N ASP A 35 -8.65 -10.00 -16.14
CA ASP A 35 -8.69 -11.33 -16.73
C ASP A 35 -9.34 -11.24 -18.12
N PRO A 36 -8.62 -11.61 -19.20
CA PRO A 36 -9.14 -11.51 -20.57
C PRO A 36 -10.38 -12.37 -20.82
N SER A 37 -10.63 -13.39 -19.99
CA SER A 37 -11.67 -14.38 -20.19
C SER A 37 -12.97 -14.07 -19.44
N THR A 38 -12.87 -13.50 -18.24
CA THR A 38 -14.02 -13.18 -17.37
C THR A 38 -14.32 -11.68 -17.34
N GLY A 39 -13.36 -10.83 -17.72
CA GLY A 39 -13.47 -9.38 -17.62
C GLY A 39 -13.43 -8.85 -16.18
N GLU A 40 -13.15 -9.70 -15.19
CA GLU A 40 -13.05 -9.26 -13.80
C GLU A 40 -11.72 -8.52 -13.55
N SER A 41 -11.82 -7.36 -12.89
CA SER A 41 -10.68 -6.55 -12.50
C SER A 41 -10.11 -7.04 -11.16
N GLN A 42 -9.00 -7.74 -11.18
CA GLN A 42 -8.32 -8.20 -9.96
C GLN A 42 -7.19 -7.24 -9.57
N TRP A 43 -7.16 -6.86 -8.30
CA TRP A 43 -6.10 -6.01 -7.74
C TRP A 43 -4.99 -6.90 -7.21
N VAL A 44 -3.87 -6.97 -7.93
CA VAL A 44 -2.72 -7.79 -7.55
C VAL A 44 -1.76 -6.94 -6.71
N PHE A 45 -1.47 -7.45 -5.51
CA PHE A 45 -0.63 -6.79 -4.51
C PHE A 45 0.58 -7.67 -4.21
N GLU A 46 1.77 -7.21 -4.56
CA GLU A 46 3.03 -7.90 -4.33
C GLU A 46 3.79 -7.20 -3.19
N SER A 47 4.12 -7.96 -2.15
CA SER A 47 5.03 -7.53 -1.09
C SER A 47 6.33 -8.30 -1.20
N LEU A 48 7.49 -7.62 -1.12
CA LEU A 48 8.79 -8.29 -1.02
C LEU A 48 8.79 -9.29 0.14
N GLU A 49 9.24 -10.51 -0.14
CA GLU A 49 9.24 -11.61 0.83
C GLU A 49 10.17 -11.30 2.03
N PRO A 50 9.79 -11.67 3.27
CA PRO A 50 10.57 -11.36 4.46
C PRO A 50 11.90 -12.13 4.45
N GLY A 51 12.98 -11.47 4.04
CA GLY A 51 14.31 -12.08 4.02
C GLY A 51 15.21 -11.65 2.86
N THR A 52 14.64 -11.13 1.77
CA THR A 52 15.44 -10.66 0.61
C THR A 52 16.01 -9.24 0.81
N ARG A 53 15.37 -8.41 1.64
CA ARG A 53 15.85 -7.06 1.97
C ARG A 53 15.37 -6.65 3.36
N GLN A 54 16.29 -6.26 4.25
CA GLN A 54 15.90 -5.62 5.52
C GLN A 54 15.36 -4.23 5.19
N ILE A 55 14.03 -4.11 5.12
CA ILE A 55 13.36 -2.83 4.99
C ILE A 55 13.50 -2.12 6.33
N ASN A 56 14.16 -0.96 6.33
CA ASN A 56 14.34 -0.18 7.54
C ASN A 56 12.99 0.41 7.96
N ALA A 57 12.57 0.21 9.22
CA ALA A 57 11.26 0.65 9.69
C ALA A 57 11.05 2.18 9.56
N THR A 58 12.15 2.94 9.58
CA THR A 58 12.16 4.39 9.36
C THR A 58 11.71 4.78 7.96
N ASP A 59 12.14 4.05 6.93
CA ASP A 59 11.84 4.37 5.53
C ASP A 59 10.37 4.13 5.21
N SER A 60 9.80 3.05 5.76
CA SER A 60 8.36 2.77 5.68
C SER A 60 7.54 3.88 6.35
N ARG A 61 7.93 4.34 7.55
CA ARG A 61 7.22 5.45 8.23
C ARG A 61 7.24 6.74 7.42
N PHE A 62 8.38 7.10 6.82
CA PHE A 62 8.47 8.27 5.95
C PHE A 62 7.60 8.13 4.70
N PHE A 63 7.51 6.93 4.12
CA PHE A 63 6.60 6.67 3.01
C PHE A 63 5.14 6.92 3.41
N TRP A 64 4.68 6.33 4.52
CA TRP A 64 3.30 6.54 4.99
C TRP A 64 3.03 8.01 5.31
N LEU A 65 3.98 8.69 5.96
CA LEU A 65 3.87 10.11 6.26
C LEU A 65 3.73 10.95 4.97
N ALA A 66 4.57 10.70 3.96
CA ALA A 66 4.49 11.39 2.67
C ALA A 66 3.16 11.07 1.95
N LEU A 67 2.70 9.83 2.02
CA LEU A 67 1.45 9.37 1.43
C LEU A 67 0.22 10.04 2.06
N TYR A 68 0.26 10.34 3.36
CA TYR A 68 -0.84 11.04 4.06
C TYR A 68 -0.73 12.57 4.02
N ILE A 69 0.48 13.15 4.04
CA ILE A 69 0.68 14.60 3.96
C ILE A 69 0.13 15.16 2.64
N GLN A 70 0.35 14.44 1.54
CA GLN A 70 -0.07 14.88 0.20
C GLN A 70 -1.58 15.13 0.10
N PRO A 71 -2.48 14.17 0.39
CA PRO A 71 -3.92 14.43 0.34
C PRO A 71 -4.38 15.47 1.37
N VAL A 72 -3.75 15.55 2.55
CA VAL A 72 -4.06 16.59 3.55
C VAL A 72 -3.80 17.98 2.99
N TRP A 73 -2.68 18.18 2.30
CA TRP A 73 -2.36 19.44 1.65
C TRP A 73 -3.37 19.81 0.55
N TRP A 74 -3.76 18.84 -0.27
CA TRP A 74 -4.77 19.04 -1.31
C TRP A 74 -6.17 19.32 -0.75
N ILE A 75 -6.56 18.69 0.36
CA ILE A 75 -7.83 19.00 1.07
C ILE A 75 -7.82 20.43 1.60
N LEU A 76 -6.72 20.87 2.20
CA LEU A 76 -6.58 22.25 2.69
C LEU A 76 -6.72 23.25 1.55
N MET A 77 -6.07 22.98 0.41
CA MET A 77 -6.25 23.80 -0.79
C MET A 77 -7.67 23.72 -1.37
N ALA A 78 -8.35 22.56 -1.27
CA ALA A 78 -9.75 22.41 -1.68
C ALA A 78 -10.66 23.35 -0.88
N ILE A 79 -10.50 23.39 0.44
CA ILE A 79 -11.28 24.25 1.34
C ILE A 79 -11.06 25.72 0.98
N LEU A 80 -9.81 26.13 0.76
CA LEU A 80 -9.48 27.50 0.33
C LEU A 80 -10.09 27.84 -1.04
N ALA A 81 -10.06 26.91 -1.99
CA ALA A 81 -10.63 27.08 -3.32
C ALA A 81 -12.16 27.23 -3.30
N ILE A 82 -12.84 26.49 -2.41
CA ILE A 82 -14.29 26.58 -2.17
C ILE A 82 -14.63 27.96 -1.59
N ILE A 83 -13.89 28.41 -0.56
CA ILE A 83 -14.10 29.74 0.05
C ILE A 83 -13.88 30.86 -0.99
N ARG A 84 -12.93 30.67 -1.92
CA ARG A 84 -12.60 31.65 -2.98
C ARG A 84 -13.46 31.52 -4.24
N LEU A 85 -14.47 30.64 -4.27
CA LEU A 85 -15.38 30.38 -5.41
C LEU A 85 -14.65 30.25 -6.77
N GLN A 86 -13.49 29.58 -6.77
CA GLN A 86 -12.68 29.40 -7.98
C GLN A 86 -13.08 28.12 -8.72
N PHE A 87 -14.06 28.21 -9.63
CA PHE A 87 -14.59 27.05 -10.37
C PHE A 87 -13.56 26.31 -11.25
N LEU A 88 -12.51 26.99 -11.73
CA LEU A 88 -11.46 26.37 -12.57
C LEU A 88 -10.50 25.47 -11.77
N TRP A 89 -10.36 25.71 -10.46
CA TRP A 89 -9.41 24.98 -9.60
C TRP A 89 -10.06 23.75 -8.94
N LEU A 90 -11.38 23.79 -8.75
CA LEU A 90 -12.19 22.69 -8.20
C LEU A 90 -11.98 21.33 -8.89
N PRO A 91 -12.09 21.20 -10.23
CA PRO A 91 -11.88 19.91 -10.90
C PRO A 91 -10.42 19.43 -10.80
N LEU A 92 -9.44 20.33 -10.77
CA LEU A 92 -8.03 19.98 -10.60
C LEU A 92 -7.78 19.36 -9.22
N VAL A 93 -8.32 19.98 -8.17
CA VAL A 93 -8.22 19.47 -6.81
C VAL A 93 -8.97 18.14 -6.67
N ALA A 94 -10.13 17.99 -7.32
CA ALA A 94 -10.88 16.74 -7.33
C ALA A 94 -10.07 15.58 -7.94
N ILE A 95 -9.40 15.80 -9.08
CA ILE A 95 -8.53 14.78 -9.70
C ILE A 95 -7.33 14.44 -8.81
N ALA A 96 -6.69 15.44 -8.19
CA ALA A 96 -5.59 15.23 -7.26
C ALA A 96 -6.01 14.39 -6.05
N LEU A 97 -7.17 14.67 -5.48
CA LEU A 97 -7.73 13.88 -4.38
C LEU A 97 -8.06 12.45 -4.81
N ALA A 98 -8.69 12.27 -5.97
CA ALA A 98 -9.00 10.92 -6.47
C ALA A 98 -7.73 10.07 -6.66
N LEU A 99 -6.69 10.63 -7.30
CA LEU A 99 -5.41 9.95 -7.53
C LEU A 99 -4.71 9.59 -6.21
N THR A 100 -4.64 10.53 -5.27
CA THR A 100 -3.99 10.31 -3.97
C THR A 100 -4.75 9.32 -3.08
N ILE A 101 -6.08 9.38 -3.07
CA ILE A 101 -6.94 8.45 -2.31
C ILE A 101 -6.79 7.03 -2.86
N ILE A 102 -6.90 6.83 -4.18
CA ILE A 102 -6.74 5.49 -4.78
C ILE A 102 -5.36 4.92 -4.45
N ASN A 103 -4.31 5.73 -4.54
CA ASN A 103 -2.96 5.30 -4.21
C ASN A 103 -2.84 4.89 -2.73
N THR A 104 -3.38 5.72 -1.83
CA THR A 104 -3.34 5.49 -0.38
C THR A 104 -4.12 4.23 0.00
N LEU A 105 -5.30 4.03 -0.58
CA LEU A 105 -6.15 2.86 -0.33
C LEU A 105 -5.51 1.57 -0.86
N ALA A 106 -4.92 1.61 -2.06
CA ALA A 106 -4.22 0.47 -2.64
C ALA A 106 -3.06 0.03 -1.74
N PHE A 107 -2.17 0.96 -1.35
CA PHE A 107 -1.06 0.65 -0.45
C PHE A 107 -1.53 0.23 0.95
N SER A 108 -2.58 0.85 1.49
CA SER A 108 -3.16 0.45 2.79
C SER A 108 -3.71 -0.97 2.77
N ARG A 109 -4.28 -1.41 1.63
CA ARG A 109 -4.68 -2.81 1.45
C ARG A 109 -3.46 -3.72 1.34
N CYS A 110 -2.45 -3.36 0.54
CA CYS A 110 -1.20 -4.13 0.44
C CYS A 110 -0.57 -4.41 1.81
N ASP A 111 -0.46 -3.38 2.65
CA ASP A 111 0.18 -3.47 3.96
C ASP A 111 -0.59 -4.41 4.88
N LYS A 112 -1.93 -4.27 4.92
CA LYS A 112 -2.80 -5.18 5.69
C LYS A 112 -2.71 -6.63 5.22
N PHE A 113 -2.67 -6.86 3.91
CA PHE A 113 -2.50 -8.21 3.36
C PHE A 113 -1.11 -8.78 3.64
N SER A 114 -0.05 -7.96 3.55
CA SER A 114 1.32 -8.37 3.88
C SER A 114 1.48 -8.70 5.37
N GLN A 115 0.89 -7.90 6.25
CA GLN A 115 0.91 -8.16 7.69
C GLN A 115 0.12 -9.44 8.04
N ALA A 116 -1.03 -9.65 7.38
CA ALA A 116 -1.84 -10.85 7.54
C ALA A 116 -1.13 -12.11 7.02
N SER A 117 -0.45 -12.05 5.87
CA SER A 117 0.34 -13.18 5.33
C SER A 117 1.54 -13.50 6.22
N ASN A 118 2.21 -12.48 6.77
CA ASN A 118 3.30 -12.66 7.73
C ASN A 118 2.82 -13.30 9.04
N PHE A 119 1.67 -12.85 9.55
CA PHE A 119 1.06 -13.44 10.76
C PHE A 119 0.57 -14.87 10.51
N ALA A 120 0.00 -15.16 9.34
CA ALA A 120 -0.40 -16.49 8.95
C ALA A 120 0.81 -17.43 8.78
N GLY A 121 1.90 -16.98 8.16
CA GLY A 121 3.16 -17.74 8.05
C GLY A 121 3.80 -18.03 9.41
N GLY A 122 3.80 -17.05 10.32
CA GLY A 122 4.26 -17.22 11.71
C GLY A 122 3.37 -18.16 12.53
N ALA A 123 2.04 -18.07 12.35
CA ALA A 123 1.07 -18.95 12.99
C ALA A 123 1.21 -20.39 12.47
N PHE A 124 1.25 -20.63 11.15
CA PHE A 124 1.47 -21.95 10.58
C PHE A 124 2.85 -22.54 10.93
N GLY A 125 3.89 -21.72 11.02
CA GLY A 125 5.20 -22.13 11.52
C GLY A 125 5.16 -22.55 13.00
N SER A 126 4.43 -21.81 13.84
CA SER A 126 4.22 -22.16 15.25
C SER A 126 3.34 -23.39 15.44
N THR A 127 2.34 -23.62 14.58
CA THR A 127 1.47 -24.79 14.62
C THR A 127 2.24 -26.05 14.20
N ASN A 128 3.12 -25.96 13.20
CA ASN A 128 3.99 -27.08 12.82
C ASN A 128 5.02 -27.40 13.92
N LEU A 129 5.58 -26.39 14.59
CA LEU A 129 6.48 -26.58 15.73
C LEU A 129 5.74 -27.14 16.97
N ALA A 130 4.57 -26.62 17.29
CA ALA A 130 3.74 -27.11 18.39
C ALA A 130 3.24 -28.55 18.14
N THR A 131 2.87 -28.88 16.90
CA THR A 131 2.45 -30.23 16.50
C THR A 131 3.63 -31.22 16.57
N SER A 132 4.85 -30.79 16.20
CA SER A 132 6.05 -31.63 16.29
C SER A 132 6.61 -31.76 17.72
N ILE A 133 6.41 -30.77 18.59
CA ILE A 133 6.72 -30.89 20.03
C ILE A 133 5.68 -31.79 20.73
N ALA A 134 4.40 -31.62 20.42
CA ALA A 134 3.31 -32.43 20.98
C ALA A 134 3.43 -33.90 20.55
N SER A 135 3.76 -34.19 19.28
CA SER A 135 3.92 -35.57 18.81
C SER A 135 5.09 -36.29 19.49
N ASN A 136 6.18 -35.59 19.78
CA ASN A 136 7.33 -36.12 20.51
C ASN A 136 7.05 -36.36 22.00
N PHE A 137 6.16 -35.58 22.62
CA PHE A 137 5.72 -35.79 24.00
C PHE A 137 4.72 -36.94 24.11
N VAL A 138 3.77 -37.01 23.18
CA VAL A 138 2.75 -38.07 23.11
C VAL A 138 3.39 -39.44 22.83
N SER A 139 4.36 -39.51 21.91
CA SER A 139 5.09 -40.76 21.65
C SER A 139 5.92 -41.26 22.83
N ARG A 140 6.38 -40.34 23.71
CA ARG A 140 7.05 -40.70 24.97
C ARG A 140 6.08 -41.19 26.04
N MET A 141 4.86 -40.66 26.09
CA MET A 141 3.84 -41.09 27.06
C MET A 141 3.29 -42.50 26.77
N PHE A 142 3.25 -42.90 25.50
CA PHE A 142 2.79 -44.24 25.10
C PHE A 142 3.91 -45.31 25.08
N ARG A 143 5.13 -44.98 25.52
CA ARG A 143 6.28 -45.90 25.55
C ARG A 143 6.74 -46.29 26.97
N SER A 144 6.00 -45.90 28.00
CA SER A 144 6.12 -46.35 29.39
C SER A 144 4.93 -47.21 29.78
#